data_AF-A0A645EG38-F1
#
_entry.id   AF-A0A645EG38-F1
#
_cell.length_a   1.000
_cell.length_b   1.000
_cell.length_c   1.000
_cell.angle_alpha   90.00
_cell.angle_beta   90.00
_cell.angle_gamma   90.00
#
_symmetry.space_group_name_H-M   'P 1'
#
loop_
_entity.id
_entity.type
_entity.pdbx_description
1 polymer ?
#
loop_
_entity_poly.entity_id
_entity_poly.type
_entity_poly.pdbx_seq_one_letter_code
_entity_poly.pdbx_strand_id
1 'polypeptide(L)'
;MSVKKSRGFTLIEVIVSISIISIALITIISSEMLTLKLKNQQGAKDKGIMIVDTTNKIVTNNLSYEEVLNSFGNNVRYITSSNINIDLIKKSNIISLCTTSSEPSYPYMKISGEKDKDYDVVKVVLNYVINKNEDLTYVFYKGKY
;
A
#
# COMPACT_ATOMS: atom_id res chain seq x y z
N MET A 1 -11.76 70.32 32.39
CA MET A 1 -12.35 69.13 31.75
C MET A 1 -11.21 68.18 31.42
N SER A 2 -10.90 67.24 32.33
CA SER A 2 -9.74 66.36 32.20
C SER A 2 -10.19 65.04 31.57
N VAL A 3 -9.84 64.82 30.30
CA VAL A 3 -10.13 63.57 29.59
C VAL A 3 -9.22 62.48 30.17
N LYS A 4 -9.76 61.66 31.08
CA LYS A 4 -9.08 60.43 31.54
C LYS A 4 -8.92 59.51 30.33
N LYS A 5 -7.72 59.47 29.76
CA LYS A 5 -7.34 58.51 28.72
C LYS A 5 -7.31 57.13 29.36
N SER A 6 -8.35 56.32 29.16
CA SER A 6 -8.37 54.91 29.57
C SER A 6 -7.30 54.17 28.78
N ARG A 7 -6.09 54.03 29.35
CA ARG A 7 -5.07 53.12 28.85
C ARG A 7 -5.54 51.71 29.19
N GLY A 8 -6.42 51.16 28.33
CA GLY A 8 -6.89 49.78 28.44
C GLY A 8 -5.73 48.80 28.39
N PHE A 9 -6.00 47.53 28.69
CA PHE A 9 -5.01 46.45 28.74
C PHE A 9 -4.46 46.07 27.35
N THR A 10 -3.90 47.03 26.60
CA THR A 10 -3.43 46.89 25.22
C THR A 10 -2.42 45.75 25.07
N LEU A 11 -1.62 45.50 26.10
CA LEU A 11 -0.64 44.42 26.12
C LEU A 11 -1.31 43.04 26.24
N ILE A 12 -2.40 42.92 27.02
CA ILE A 12 -3.18 41.69 27.13
C ILE A 12 -3.89 41.40 25.81
N GLU A 13 -4.49 42.41 25.19
CA GLU A 13 -5.15 42.27 23.88
C GLU A 13 -4.19 41.79 22.79
N VAL A 14 -2.95 42.30 22.79
CA VAL A 14 -1.89 41.85 21.88
C VAL A 14 -1.50 40.40 22.17
N ILE A 15 -1.29 40.02 23.44
CA ILE A 15 -0.94 38.63 23.81
C ILE A 15 -2.06 37.67 23.43
N VAL A 16 -3.32 38.04 23.68
CA VAL A 16 -4.49 37.22 23.32
C VAL A 16 -4.57 37.06 21.80
N SER A 17 -4.37 38.14 21.05
CA SER A 17 -4.35 38.10 19.57
C SER A 17 -3.25 37.19 19.04
N ILE A 18 -2.03 37.31 19.58
CA ILE A 18 -0.90 36.43 19.22
C ILE A 18 -1.24 34.98 19.55
N SER A 19 -1.82 34.72 20.72
CA SER A 19 -2.18 33.37 21.17
C SER A 19 -3.23 32.73 20.25
N ILE A 20 -4.27 33.48 19.87
CA ILE A 20 -5.29 33.02 18.91
C ILE A 20 -4.65 32.69 17.57
N ILE A 21 -3.79 33.56 17.05
CA ILE A 21 -3.08 33.34 15.79
C ILE A 21 -2.16 32.11 15.89
N SER A 22 -1.41 31.96 16.99
CA SER A 22 -0.54 30.80 17.19
C SER A 22 -1.33 29.49 17.21
N ILE A 23 -2.47 29.45 17.91
CA ILE A 23 -3.33 28.26 17.95
C ILE A 23 -3.86 27.94 16.55
N ALA A 24 -4.32 28.95 15.80
CA ALA A 24 -4.79 28.78 14.43
C ALA A 24 -3.69 28.22 13.52
N LEU A 25 -2.48 28.79 13.59
CA LEU A 25 -1.32 28.33 12.81
C LEU A 25 -0.93 26.89 13.15
N ILE A 26 -0.84 26.53 14.44
CA ILE A 26 -0.53 25.16 14.86
C ILE A 26 -1.58 24.19 14.33
N THR A 27 -2.85 24.58 14.38
CA THR A 27 -3.96 23.75 13.89
C THR A 27 -3.85 23.52 12.39
N ILE A 28 -3.61 24.57 11.61
CA ILE A 28 -3.43 24.48 10.15
C ILE A 28 -2.24 23.58 9.81
N ILE A 29 -1.08 23.82 10.43
CA ILE A 29 0.14 23.02 10.18
C ILE A 29 -0.10 21.55 10.53
N SER A 30 -0.73 21.28 11.67
CA SER A 30 -1.02 19.90 12.11
C SER A 30 -1.98 19.19 11.16
N SER A 31 -3.00 19.91 10.66
CA SER A 31 -3.94 19.39 9.68
C SER A 31 -3.24 19.08 8.36
N GLU A 32 -2.39 19.96 7.85
CA GLU A 32 -1.63 19.74 6.62
C GLU A 32 -0.67 18.54 6.77
N MET A 33 0.02 18.41 7.90
CA MET A 33 0.86 17.26 8.18
C MET A 33 0.06 15.95 8.21
N LEU A 34 -1.16 15.97 8.76
CA LEU A 34 -2.05 14.82 8.77
C LEU A 34 -2.50 14.45 7.35
N THR A 35 -2.92 15.44 6.56
CA THR A 35 -3.32 15.26 5.15
C THR A 35 -2.18 14.66 4.33
N LEU A 36 -0.95 15.13 4.50
CA LEU A 36 0.23 14.57 3.83
C LEU A 36 0.48 13.12 4.22
N LYS A 37 0.37 12.79 5.51
CA LYS A 37 0.50 11.40 6.00
C LYS A 37 -0.56 10.50 5.36
N LEU A 38 -1.82 10.92 5.36
CA LEU A 38 -2.92 10.18 4.75
C LEU A 38 -2.72 9.98 3.25
N LYS A 39 -2.30 11.03 2.53
CA LYS A 39 -2.00 10.95 1.09
C LYS A 39 -0.88 9.96 0.78
N ASN A 40 0.18 9.95 1.59
CA ASN A 40 1.28 9.00 1.42
C ASN A 40 0.85 7.55 1.70
N GLN A 41 0.05 7.33 2.73
CA GLN A 41 -0.53 6.02 3.03
C GLN A 41 -1.45 5.53 1.91
N GLN A 42 -2.31 6.42 1.39
CA GLN A 42 -3.18 6.11 0.26
C GLN A 42 -2.37 5.77 -0.99
N GLY A 43 -1.32 6.54 -1.31
CA GLY A 43 -0.47 6.28 -2.47
C GLY A 43 0.23 4.92 -2.39
N ALA A 44 0.62 4.46 -1.18
CA ALA A 44 1.17 3.12 -0.99
C ALA A 44 0.12 2.02 -1.25
N LYS A 45 -1.13 2.23 -0.83
CA LYS A 45 -2.25 1.30 -1.07
C LYS A 45 -2.62 1.26 -2.55
N ASP A 46 -2.74 2.41 -3.20
CA ASP A 46 -3.05 2.51 -4.64
C ASP A 46 -1.97 1.79 -5.48
N LYS A 47 -0.70 1.96 -5.11
CA LYS A 47 0.41 1.22 -5.72
C LYS A 47 0.27 -0.29 -5.51
N GLY A 48 -0.06 -0.72 -4.29
CA GLY A 48 -0.31 -2.14 -3.99
C GLY A 48 -1.45 -2.73 -4.81
N ILE A 49 -2.57 -2.02 -4.93
CA ILE A 49 -3.72 -2.41 -5.77
C ILE A 49 -3.29 -2.61 -7.22
N MET A 50 -2.55 -1.64 -7.80
CA MET A 50 -2.07 -1.75 -9.18
C MET A 50 -1.14 -2.95 -9.39
N ILE A 51 -0.27 -3.24 -8.43
CA ILE A 51 0.65 -4.39 -8.50
C ILE A 51 -0.14 -5.69 -8.42
N VAL A 52 -1.08 -5.83 -7.48
CA VAL A 52 -1.95 -7.00 -7.34
C VAL A 52 -2.77 -7.23 -8.62
N ASP A 53 -3.42 -6.20 -9.16
CA ASP A 53 -4.21 -6.30 -10.39
C ASP A 53 -3.34 -6.68 -11.60
N THR A 54 -2.15 -6.08 -11.72
CA THR A 54 -1.22 -6.41 -12.80
C THR A 54 -0.73 -7.85 -12.70
N THR A 55 -0.31 -8.29 -11.51
CA THR A 55 0.08 -9.68 -11.24
C THR A 55 -1.06 -10.63 -11.57
N ASN A 56 -2.29 -10.35 -11.11
CA ASN A 56 -3.45 -11.18 -11.39
C ASN A 56 -3.70 -11.32 -12.90
N LYS A 57 -3.68 -10.21 -13.65
CA LYS A 57 -3.86 -10.22 -15.10
C LYS A 57 -2.79 -11.06 -15.79
N ILE A 58 -1.54 -10.96 -15.37
CA ILE A 58 -0.45 -11.75 -15.95
C ILE A 58 -0.61 -13.22 -15.61
N VAL A 59 -0.85 -13.58 -14.35
CA VAL A 59 -1.02 -14.98 -13.94
C VAL A 59 -2.24 -15.61 -14.61
N THR A 60 -3.33 -14.86 -14.76
CA THR A 60 -4.57 -15.37 -15.35
C THR A 60 -4.48 -15.51 -16.86
N ASN A 61 -3.91 -14.53 -17.55
CA ASN A 61 -3.95 -14.45 -19.01
C ASN A 61 -2.68 -14.98 -19.69
N ASN A 62 -1.52 -14.92 -19.02
CA ASN A 62 -0.23 -15.24 -19.62
C ASN A 62 0.37 -16.55 -19.11
N LEU A 63 -0.17 -17.15 -18.05
CA LEU A 63 0.26 -18.46 -17.55
C LEU A 63 -0.82 -19.52 -17.80
N SER A 64 -0.38 -20.67 -18.27
CA SER A 64 -1.21 -21.87 -18.37
C SER A 64 -1.53 -22.45 -16.99
N TYR A 65 -2.56 -23.29 -16.93
CA TYR A 65 -2.91 -24.02 -15.69
C TYR A 65 -1.72 -24.80 -15.13
N GLU A 66 -0.99 -25.51 -15.99
CA GLU A 66 0.17 -26.33 -15.58
C GLU A 66 1.32 -25.46 -15.07
N GLU A 67 1.59 -24.29 -15.66
CA GLU A 67 2.60 -23.36 -15.15
C GLU A 67 2.23 -22.79 -13.79
N VAL A 68 0.96 -22.43 -13.58
CA VAL A 68 0.45 -21.96 -12.29
C VAL A 68 0.55 -23.06 -11.23
N LEU A 69 0.15 -24.28 -11.57
CA LEU A 69 0.21 -25.44 -10.69
C LEU A 69 1.67 -25.76 -10.31
N ASN A 70 2.59 -25.79 -11.28
CA ASN A 70 4.00 -26.11 -11.03
C ASN A 70 4.72 -25.02 -10.23
N SER A 71 4.39 -23.75 -10.47
CA SER A 71 5.07 -22.61 -9.82
C SER A 71 4.54 -22.33 -8.42
N PHE A 72 3.23 -22.47 -8.23
CA PHE A 72 2.51 -22.00 -7.04
C PHE A 72 1.68 -23.08 -6.35
N GLY A 73 1.28 -24.17 -7.03
CA GLY A 73 0.43 -25.22 -6.47
C GLY A 73 1.12 -26.00 -5.36
N ASN A 74 0.92 -25.57 -4.11
CA ASN A 74 1.60 -25.98 -2.88
C ASN A 74 2.95 -25.31 -2.61
N ASN A 75 3.29 -24.25 -3.36
CA ASN A 75 4.49 -23.47 -3.15
C ASN A 75 4.15 -22.02 -2.81
N VAL A 76 4.97 -21.42 -1.96
CA VAL A 76 4.95 -19.99 -1.69
C VAL A 76 6.11 -19.35 -2.42
N ARG A 77 5.82 -18.31 -3.20
CA ARG A 77 6.78 -17.53 -3.96
C ARG A 77 6.69 -16.07 -3.57
N TYR A 78 7.79 -15.36 -3.64
CA TYR A 78 7.88 -13.96 -3.23
C TYR A 78 8.43 -13.09 -4.34
N ILE A 79 7.87 -11.89 -4.54
CA ILE A 79 8.47 -10.81 -5.32
C ILE A 79 8.99 -9.79 -4.30
N THR A 80 10.31 -9.65 -4.23
CA THR A 80 11.01 -8.79 -3.26
C THR A 80 10.85 -7.31 -3.59
N SER A 81 11.18 -6.44 -2.64
CA SER A 81 11.08 -4.99 -2.83
C SER A 81 11.89 -4.46 -4.02
N SER A 82 12.99 -5.12 -4.40
CA SER A 82 13.81 -4.73 -5.56
C SER A 82 13.12 -5.02 -6.90
N ASN A 83 12.26 -6.05 -6.94
CA ASN A 83 11.57 -6.50 -8.15
C ASN A 83 10.11 -6.04 -8.22
N ILE A 84 9.58 -5.42 -7.17
CA ILE A 84 8.17 -5.03 -7.06
C ILE A 84 7.85 -3.71 -7.78
N ASN A 85 8.04 -3.75 -9.10
CA ASN A 85 7.80 -2.63 -10.01
C ASN A 85 6.84 -3.07 -11.12
N ILE A 86 5.81 -2.26 -11.38
CA ILE A 86 4.79 -2.53 -12.40
C ILE A 86 5.42 -2.74 -13.78
N ASP A 87 6.43 -1.96 -14.14
CA ASP A 87 7.08 -2.08 -15.45
C ASP A 87 7.89 -3.36 -15.57
N LEU A 88 8.56 -3.79 -14.49
CA LEU A 88 9.28 -5.07 -14.45
C LEU A 88 8.29 -6.23 -14.52
N ILE A 89 7.22 -6.17 -13.74
CA ILE A 89 6.17 -7.20 -13.72
C ILE A 89 5.54 -7.35 -15.10
N LYS A 90 5.26 -6.26 -15.82
CA LYS A 90 4.68 -6.29 -17.17
C LYS A 90 5.63 -6.82 -18.25
N LYS A 91 6.93 -6.56 -18.13
CA LYS A 91 7.93 -6.89 -19.17
C LYS A 91 8.60 -8.24 -18.96
N SER A 92 8.69 -8.71 -17.73
CA SER A 92 9.39 -9.94 -17.36
C SER A 92 8.41 -11.10 -17.18
N ASN A 93 8.92 -12.33 -17.26
CA ASN A 93 8.15 -13.51 -16.85
C ASN A 93 7.99 -13.45 -15.32
N ILE A 94 6.76 -13.45 -14.82
CA ILE A 94 6.47 -13.29 -13.40
C ILE A 94 7.09 -14.39 -12.53
N ILE A 95 7.25 -15.60 -13.08
CA ILE A 95 7.89 -16.73 -12.40
C ILE A 95 9.38 -16.43 -12.17
N SER A 96 10.04 -15.74 -13.11
CA SER A 96 11.46 -15.39 -12.99
C SER A 96 11.74 -14.27 -11.97
N LEU A 97 10.74 -13.42 -11.70
CA LEU A 97 10.82 -12.39 -10.65
C LEU A 97 10.63 -12.96 -9.24
N CYS A 98 10.11 -14.19 -9.15
CA CYS A 98 9.78 -14.84 -7.91
C CYS A 98 10.99 -15.54 -7.27
N THR A 99 11.15 -15.36 -5.97
CA THR A 99 12.11 -16.08 -5.13
C THR A 99 11.37 -17.01 -4.17
N THR A 100 12.08 -18.01 -3.61
CA THR A 100 11.54 -18.90 -2.56
C THR A 100 11.82 -18.37 -1.15
N SER A 101 12.78 -17.46 -1.01
CA SER A 101 13.15 -16.84 0.26
C SER A 101 12.27 -15.64 0.54
N SER A 102 11.66 -15.58 1.73
CA SER A 102 11.05 -14.36 2.23
C SER A 102 12.16 -13.41 2.68
N GLU A 103 12.47 -12.40 1.87
CA GLU A 103 13.34 -11.32 2.34
C GLU A 103 12.59 -10.42 3.33
N PRO A 104 13.26 -9.89 4.36
CA PRO A 104 12.63 -9.05 5.39
C PRO A 104 12.40 -7.59 4.93
N SER A 105 12.45 -7.29 3.62
CA SER A 105 12.30 -5.93 3.09
C SER A 105 10.87 -5.65 2.64
N TYR A 106 10.28 -4.58 3.16
CA TYR A 106 8.98 -4.08 2.72
C TYR A 106 9.15 -3.01 1.63
N PRO A 107 8.21 -2.89 0.68
CA PRO A 107 7.08 -3.79 0.45
C PRO A 107 7.48 -5.03 -0.36
N TYR A 108 6.73 -6.12 -0.21
CA TYR A 108 6.92 -7.35 -1.01
C TYR A 108 5.57 -7.99 -1.36
N MET A 109 5.57 -8.91 -2.33
CA MET A 109 4.38 -9.69 -2.70
C MET A 109 4.63 -11.16 -2.45
N LYS A 110 3.68 -11.83 -1.80
CA LYS A 110 3.60 -13.27 -1.63
C LYS A 110 2.55 -13.82 -2.60
N ILE A 111 2.92 -14.87 -3.32
CA ILE A 111 2.05 -15.61 -4.23
C ILE A 111 2.03 -17.06 -3.75
N SER A 112 0.85 -17.58 -3.47
CA SER A 112 0.68 -18.98 -3.07
C SER A 112 -0.49 -19.61 -3.80
N GLY A 113 -0.33 -20.86 -4.22
CA GLY A 113 -1.37 -21.65 -4.85
C GLY A 113 -1.73 -22.87 -4.01
N GLU A 114 -2.99 -23.27 -4.06
CA GLU A 114 -3.50 -24.53 -3.51
C GLU A 114 -4.34 -25.20 -4.58
N LYS A 115 -4.01 -26.45 -4.92
CA LYS A 115 -4.82 -27.23 -5.87
C LYS A 115 -6.09 -27.70 -5.16
N ASP A 116 -7.24 -27.47 -5.77
CA ASP A 116 -8.50 -28.04 -5.31
C ASP A 116 -8.45 -29.58 -5.45
N LYS A 117 -9.03 -30.29 -4.48
CA LYS A 117 -9.01 -31.76 -4.46
C LYS A 117 -10.04 -32.36 -5.41
N ASP A 118 -11.15 -31.66 -5.61
CA ASP A 118 -12.32 -32.17 -6.30
C ASP A 118 -12.42 -31.63 -7.73
N TYR A 119 -11.69 -30.55 -8.03
CA TYR A 119 -11.72 -29.87 -9.33
C TYR A 119 -10.31 -29.61 -9.87
N ASP A 120 -10.14 -29.60 -11.20
CA ASP A 120 -8.90 -29.17 -11.86
C ASP A 120 -8.76 -27.64 -11.86
N VAL A 121 -8.72 -27.10 -10.65
CA VAL A 121 -8.64 -25.67 -10.36
C VAL A 121 -7.55 -25.43 -9.33
N VAL A 122 -6.75 -24.39 -9.54
CA VAL A 122 -5.79 -23.88 -8.55
C VAL A 122 -6.35 -22.59 -7.97
N LYS A 123 -6.54 -22.56 -6.64
CA LYS A 123 -6.79 -21.33 -5.88
C LYS A 123 -5.47 -20.59 -5.73
N VAL A 124 -5.38 -19.38 -6.25
CA VAL A 124 -4.20 -18.53 -6.15
C VAL A 124 -4.51 -17.36 -5.21
N VAL A 125 -3.62 -17.15 -4.24
CA VAL A 125 -3.67 -16.04 -3.28
C VAL A 125 -2.49 -15.13 -3.55
N LEU A 126 -2.79 -13.87 -3.86
CA LEU A 126 -1.83 -12.78 -3.97
C LEU A 126 -1.93 -11.95 -2.70
N ASN A 127 -0.81 -11.76 -2.01
CA ASN A 127 -0.74 -10.96 -0.81
C ASN A 127 0.37 -9.91 -0.98
N TYR A 128 0.01 -8.64 -1.09
CA TYR A 128 0.95 -7.53 -1.16
C TYR A 128 1.14 -6.94 0.23
N VAL A 129 2.31 -7.11 0.82
CA VAL A 129 2.62 -6.65 2.17
C VAL A 129 3.29 -5.28 2.09
N ILE A 130 2.57 -4.25 2.54
CA ILE A 130 3.02 -2.85 2.50
C ILE A 130 4.00 -2.60 3.63
N ASN A 131 3.65 -3.05 4.83
CA ASN A 131 4.43 -2.93 6.05
C ASN A 131 3.99 -4.04 7.04
N LYS A 132 4.54 -4.02 8.27
CA LYS A 132 4.25 -5.03 9.29
C LYS A 132 2.76 -5.19 9.64
N ASN A 133 1.96 -4.15 9.47
CA ASN A 133 0.56 -4.10 9.93
C ASN A 133 -0.46 -3.98 8.79
N GLU A 134 0.00 -3.81 7.55
CA GLU A 134 -0.88 -3.58 6.41
C GLU A 134 -0.47 -4.45 5.23
N ASP A 135 -1.43 -5.23 4.75
CA ASP A 135 -1.34 -6.05 3.55
C ASP A 135 -2.63 -5.95 2.72
N LEU A 136 -2.52 -6.27 1.44
CA LEU A 136 -3.63 -6.39 0.51
C LEU A 136 -3.68 -7.82 0.00
N THR A 137 -4.76 -8.53 0.32
CA THR A 137 -4.98 -9.91 -0.13
C THR A 137 -6.02 -9.96 -1.24
N TYR A 138 -5.70 -10.66 -2.32
CA TYR A 138 -6.60 -10.95 -3.42
C TYR A 138 -6.54 -12.44 -3.75
N VAL A 139 -7.71 -13.03 -4.03
CA VAL A 139 -7.86 -14.46 -4.30
C VAL A 139 -8.58 -14.65 -5.61
N PHE A 140 -8.06 -15.54 -6.45
CA PHE A 140 -8.71 -15.95 -7.69
C PHE A 140 -8.45 -17.44 -7.97
N TYR A 141 -9.13 -17.96 -8.98
CA TYR A 141 -9.10 -19.37 -9.33
C TYR A 141 -8.69 -19.53 -10.79
N LYS A 142 -7.71 -20.41 -11.05
CA LYS A 142 -7.29 -20.78 -12.41
C LYS A 142 -7.70 -22.22 -12.67
N GLY A 143 -8.68 -22.40 -13.55
CA GLY A 143 -9.09 -23.71 -14.04
C GLY A 143 -8.28 -24.18 -15.24
N LYS A 144 -8.32 -25.49 -15.48
CA LYS A 144 -7.91 -26.14 -16.72
C LYS A 144 -9.06 -26.04 -17.75
N TYR A 145 -9.12 -24.91 -18.46
CA TYR A 145 -10.09 -24.65 -19.53
C TYR A 145 -9.46 -24.88 -20.90
#